data_AF-A0A2R8F4T5-F1
#
_entry.id   AF-A0A2R8F4T5-F1
#
_cell.length_a   1.000
_cell.length_b   1.000
_cell.length_c   1.000
_cell.angle_alpha   90.00
_cell.angle_beta   90.00
_cell.angle_gamma   90.00
#
_symmetry.space_group_name_H-M   'P 1'
#
loop_
_entity.id
_entity.type
_entity.pdbx_description
1 polymer ?
#
loop_
_entity_poly.entity_id
_entity_poly.type
_entity_poly.pdbx_seq_one_letter_code
_entity_poly.pdbx_strand_id
1 'polypeptide(L)'
;MIDFYSESLLNKLFETNARFNTKIDLDKVEKAIFYAQKYHGQQKRDTGELYYTHPLEVAYMVADYSFETDTIITAILHDTLEDTKLTKERIRYEFGANIAEQVSDLTRVRDIGRKSVLWK
;
A
#
# COMPACT_ATOMS: atom_id res chain seq x y z
N MET A 1 3.23 -18.34 -5.26
CA MET A 1 1.96 -18.56 -4.53
C MET A 1 1.58 -17.21 -3.97
N ILE A 2 0.42 -16.68 -4.36
CA ILE A 2 -0.13 -15.44 -3.79
C ILE A 2 -0.46 -15.72 -2.33
N ASP A 3 -0.06 -14.85 -1.41
CA ASP A 3 -0.38 -15.01 0.01
C ASP A 3 -1.83 -14.59 0.30
N PHE A 4 -2.36 -15.02 1.45
CA PHE A 4 -3.75 -14.80 1.85
C PHE A 4 -4.16 -13.31 1.84
N TYR A 5 -3.29 -12.40 2.26
CA TYR A 5 -3.63 -10.97 2.33
C TYR A 5 -3.76 -10.36 0.94
N SER A 6 -2.85 -10.73 0.04
CA SER A 6 -2.90 -10.35 -1.37
C SER A 6 -4.16 -10.86 -2.06
N GLU A 7 -4.50 -12.13 -1.88
CA GLU A 7 -5.71 -12.74 -2.46
C GLU A 7 -7.00 -12.08 -1.92
N SER A 8 -7.06 -11.87 -0.61
CA SER A 8 -8.20 -11.23 0.05
C SER A 8 -8.47 -9.81 -0.49
N LEU A 9 -7.42 -9.01 -0.64
CA LEU A 9 -7.54 -7.66 -1.20
C LEU A 9 -8.00 -7.69 -2.66
N LEU A 10 -7.37 -8.50 -3.51
CA LEU A 10 -7.72 -8.57 -4.93
C LEU A 10 -9.17 -9.05 -5.14
N ASN A 11 -9.61 -10.06 -4.39
CA ASN A 11 -10.99 -10.54 -4.45
C ASN A 11 -11.98 -9.45 -4.03
N LYS A 12 -11.71 -8.71 -2.95
CA LYS A 12 -12.55 -7.58 -2.52
C LYS A 12 -12.68 -6.52 -3.61
N LEU A 13 -11.58 -6.14 -4.24
CA LEU A 13 -11.58 -5.11 -5.29
C LEU A 13 -12.28 -5.59 -6.56
N PHE A 14 -12.13 -6.87 -6.92
CA PHE A 14 -12.88 -7.49 -8.00
C PHE A 14 -14.40 -7.45 -7.74
N GLU A 15 -14.83 -7.85 -6.54
CA GLU A 15 -16.24 -7.79 -6.14
C GLU A 15 -16.76 -6.35 -6.10
N THR A 16 -15.94 -5.40 -5.66
CA THR A 16 -16.26 -3.96 -5.64
C THR A 16 -16.50 -3.44 -7.05
N ASN A 17 -15.62 -3.77 -8.00
CA ASN A 17 -15.81 -3.47 -9.42
C ASN A 17 -17.12 -4.05 -9.96
N ALA A 18 -17.40 -5.31 -9.68
CA ALA A 18 -18.63 -5.96 -10.15
C ALA A 18 -19.91 -5.35 -9.53
N ARG A 19 -19.88 -5.05 -8.23
CA ARG A 19 -21.05 -4.59 -7.47
C ARG A 19 -21.38 -3.11 -7.73
N PHE A 20 -20.37 -2.27 -7.82
CA PHE A 20 -20.55 -0.81 -7.93
C PHE A 20 -20.25 -0.27 -9.33
N ASN A 21 -19.92 -1.15 -10.29
CA ASN A 21 -19.52 -0.79 -11.66
C ASN A 21 -18.36 0.23 -11.68
N THR A 22 -17.40 0.04 -10.79
CA THR A 22 -16.19 0.85 -10.68
C THR A 22 -15.11 0.35 -11.63
N LYS A 23 -14.01 1.10 -11.76
CA LYS A 23 -12.90 0.78 -12.67
C LYS A 23 -11.56 0.73 -11.95
N ILE A 24 -11.52 0.03 -10.81
CA ILE A 24 -10.26 -0.21 -10.10
C ILE A 24 -9.39 -1.12 -10.97
N ASP A 25 -8.26 -0.60 -11.41
CA ASP A 25 -7.23 -1.32 -12.18
C ASP A 25 -6.50 -2.33 -11.28
N LEU A 26 -6.92 -3.60 -11.36
CA LEU A 26 -6.38 -4.68 -10.53
C LEU A 26 -4.92 -5.02 -10.89
N ASP A 27 -4.49 -4.84 -12.14
CA ASP A 27 -3.11 -5.12 -12.57
C ASP A 27 -2.14 -4.14 -11.90
N LYS A 28 -2.52 -2.85 -11.81
CA LYS A 28 -1.72 -1.87 -11.07
C LYS A 28 -1.71 -2.14 -9.56
N VAL A 29 -2.82 -2.63 -9.01
CA VAL A 29 -2.87 -3.01 -7.59
C VAL A 29 -1.97 -4.20 -7.30
N GLU A 30 -2.02 -5.26 -8.12
CA GLU A 30 -1.13 -6.42 -7.99
C GLU A 30 0.35 -6.01 -8.08
N LYS A 31 0.67 -5.10 -9.00
CA LYS A 31 2.01 -4.50 -9.08
C LYS A 31 2.39 -3.77 -7.79
N ALA A 32 1.49 -3.02 -7.17
CA ALA A 32 1.76 -2.34 -5.90
C ALA A 32 2.00 -3.35 -4.75
N ILE A 33 1.21 -4.42 -4.68
CA ILE A 33 1.40 -5.54 -3.74
C ILE A 33 2.80 -6.13 -3.88
N PHE A 34 3.23 -6.40 -5.12
CA PHE A 34 4.59 -6.89 -5.39
C PHE A 34 5.67 -5.94 -4.86
N TYR A 35 5.50 -4.62 -5.01
CA TYR A 35 6.44 -3.64 -4.46
C TYR A 35 6.44 -3.65 -2.93
N ALA A 36 5.27 -3.66 -2.28
CA ALA A 36 5.18 -3.75 -0.83
C ALA A 36 5.90 -5.01 -0.30
N GLN A 37 5.63 -6.19 -0.89
CA GLN A 37 6.30 -7.44 -0.56
C GLN A 37 7.81 -7.38 -0.82
N LYS A 38 8.24 -6.82 -1.95
CA LYS A 38 9.66 -6.73 -2.31
C LYS A 38 10.45 -5.88 -1.31
N TYR A 39 9.89 -4.75 -0.90
CA TYR A 39 10.61 -3.77 -0.10
C TYR A 39 10.46 -3.98 1.41
N HIS A 40 9.33 -4.51 1.88
CA HIS A 40 9.12 -4.91 3.28
C HIS A 40 9.39 -6.41 3.54
N GLY A 41 9.75 -7.21 2.53
CA GLY A 41 9.66 -8.68 2.60
C GLY A 41 10.49 -9.39 3.69
N GLN A 42 11.52 -8.76 4.22
CA GLN A 42 12.28 -9.29 5.38
C GLN A 42 11.93 -8.58 6.70
N GLN A 43 11.22 -7.47 6.63
CA GLN A 43 10.75 -6.73 7.79
C GLN A 43 9.61 -7.50 8.45
N LYS A 44 9.64 -7.54 9.78
CA LYS A 44 8.59 -8.14 10.60
C LYS A 44 8.01 -7.10 11.54
N ARG A 45 6.73 -7.28 11.87
CA ARG A 45 6.07 -6.57 12.98
C ARG A 45 6.48 -7.18 14.32
N ASP A 46 6.18 -6.48 15.41
CA ASP A 46 6.43 -6.98 16.77
C ASP A 46 5.66 -8.29 17.06
N THR A 47 4.57 -8.54 16.33
CA THR A 47 3.77 -9.77 16.34
C THR A 47 4.46 -10.96 15.65
N GLY A 48 5.52 -10.71 14.88
CA GLY A 48 6.26 -11.73 14.11
C GLY A 48 5.80 -11.93 12.66
N GLU A 49 4.69 -11.30 12.25
CA GLU A 49 4.19 -11.31 10.87
C GLU A 49 5.05 -10.45 9.94
N LEU A 50 5.02 -10.74 8.64
CA LEU A 50 5.74 -9.96 7.63
C LEU A 50 5.10 -8.57 7.49
N TYR A 51 5.91 -7.51 7.52
CA TYR A 51 5.38 -6.14 7.61
C TYR A 51 4.48 -5.75 6.44
N TYR A 52 4.71 -6.30 5.23
CA TYR A 52 3.87 -5.98 4.07
C TYR A 52 2.38 -6.34 4.28
N THR A 53 2.03 -7.23 5.22
CA THR A 53 0.63 -7.57 5.49
C THR A 53 -0.14 -6.37 6.01
N HIS A 54 0.50 -5.50 6.80
CA HIS A 54 -0.14 -4.31 7.38
C HIS A 54 -0.64 -3.33 6.30
N PRO A 55 0.19 -2.86 5.34
CA PRO A 55 -0.31 -2.00 4.26
C PRO A 55 -1.43 -2.64 3.42
N LEU A 56 -1.46 -3.96 3.28
CA LEU A 56 -2.54 -4.65 2.56
C LEU A 56 -3.85 -4.66 3.35
N GLU A 57 -3.80 -4.86 4.67
CA GLU A 57 -4.96 -4.74 5.55
C GLU A 57 -5.52 -3.31 5.55
N VAL A 58 -4.63 -2.30 5.57
CA VAL A 58 -5.04 -0.89 5.45
C VAL A 58 -5.73 -0.65 4.11
N ALA A 59 -5.15 -1.11 3.00
CA ALA A 59 -5.77 -0.99 1.67
C ALA A 59 -7.13 -1.70 1.59
N TYR A 60 -7.27 -2.85 2.24
CA TYR A 60 -8.54 -3.59 2.34
C TYR A 60 -9.62 -2.76 3.05
N MET A 61 -9.27 -2.03 4.12
CA MET A 61 -10.19 -1.12 4.80
C MET A 61 -10.49 0.13 3.96
N VAL A 62 -9.49 0.71 3.30
CA VAL A 62 -9.66 1.88 2.42
C VAL A 62 -10.60 1.57 1.25
N ALA A 63 -10.60 0.34 0.75
CA ALA A 63 -11.52 -0.12 -0.30
C ALA A 63 -13.00 -0.11 0.10
N ASP A 64 -13.34 0.01 1.40
CA ASP A 64 -14.73 0.24 1.84
C ASP A 64 -15.19 1.68 1.62
N TYR A 65 -14.26 2.62 1.42
CA TYR A 65 -14.54 4.07 1.35
C TYR A 65 -14.11 4.71 0.03
N SER A 66 -13.17 4.10 -0.70
CA SER A 66 -12.66 4.63 -1.98
C SER A 66 -12.64 3.55 -3.05
N PHE A 67 -13.08 3.94 -4.25
CA PHE A 67 -13.05 3.10 -5.45
C PHE A 67 -12.03 3.59 -6.48
N GLU A 68 -11.09 4.44 -6.06
CA GLU A 68 -10.05 5.01 -6.91
C GLU A 68 -8.77 4.18 -6.81
N THR A 69 -8.26 3.72 -7.96
CA THR A 69 -7.01 2.95 -8.04
C THR A 69 -5.84 3.63 -7.35
N ASP A 70 -5.65 4.93 -7.57
CA ASP A 70 -4.53 5.70 -7.01
C ASP A 70 -4.57 5.72 -5.47
N THR A 71 -5.77 5.80 -4.88
CA THR A 71 -5.94 5.76 -3.43
C THR A 71 -5.60 4.39 -2.86
N ILE A 72 -6.03 3.31 -3.51
CA ILE A 72 -5.71 1.94 -3.08
C ILE A 72 -4.20 1.68 -3.18
N ILE A 73 -3.57 2.07 -4.28
CA ILE A 73 -2.11 1.91 -4.45
C ILE A 73 -1.35 2.74 -3.41
N THR A 74 -1.79 3.97 -3.15
CA THR A 74 -1.20 4.81 -2.11
C THR A 74 -1.27 4.14 -0.74
N ALA A 75 -2.42 3.55 -0.38
CA ALA A 75 -2.56 2.82 0.87
C ALA A 75 -1.61 1.62 0.97
N ILE A 76 -1.41 0.87 -0.12
CA ILE A 76 -0.45 -0.25 -0.18
C ILE A 76 1.00 0.22 0.00
N LEU A 77 1.34 1.41 -0.50
CA LEU A 77 2.71 1.91 -0.53
C LEU A 77 3.04 2.91 0.60
N HIS A 78 2.10 3.25 1.48
CA HIS A 78 2.20 4.42 2.36
C HIS A 78 3.46 4.44 3.25
N ASP A 79 3.87 3.30 3.79
CA ASP A 79 5.05 3.17 4.66
C ASP A 79 6.37 2.96 3.89
N THR A 80 6.31 2.75 2.58
CA THR A 80 7.49 2.29 1.82
C THR A 80 8.60 3.34 1.74
N LEU A 81 8.26 4.63 1.72
CA LEU A 81 9.26 5.71 1.74
C LEU A 81 9.88 5.92 3.12
N GLU A 82 9.17 5.60 4.22
CA GLU A 82 9.66 5.76 5.59
C GLU A 82 10.56 4.61 6.03
N ASP A 83 10.18 3.39 5.67
CA ASP A 83 10.67 2.17 6.30
C ASP A 83 11.52 1.29 5.37
N THR A 84 11.63 1.65 4.09
CA THR A 84 12.34 0.83 3.10
C THR A 84 13.31 1.66 2.25
N LYS A 85 13.91 1.01 1.25
CA LYS A 85 14.78 1.66 0.24
C LYS A 85 14.02 2.07 -1.03
N LEU A 86 12.70 1.91 -1.07
CA LEU A 86 11.90 2.39 -2.20
C LEU A 86 11.94 3.92 -2.22
N THR A 87 12.14 4.51 -3.41
CA THR A 87 12.26 5.96 -3.56
C THR A 87 11.03 6.55 -4.25
N LYS A 88 10.76 7.83 -4.00
CA LYS A 88 9.67 8.57 -4.62
C LYS A 88 9.80 8.58 -6.15
N GLU A 89 11.03 8.67 -6.68
CA GLU A 89 11.30 8.62 -8.12
C GLU A 89 10.92 7.27 -8.72
N ARG A 90 11.19 6.17 -8.00
CA ARG A 90 10.80 4.84 -8.45
C ARG A 90 9.27 4.68 -8.44
N ILE A 91 8.59 5.15 -7.38
CA ILE A 91 7.12 5.14 -7.34
C ILE A 91 6.55 5.95 -8.50
N ARG A 92 7.11 7.16 -8.75
CA ARG A 92 6.69 8.02 -9.87
C ARG A 92 6.84 7.32 -11.22
N TYR A 93 7.95 6.62 -11.44
CA TYR A 93 8.18 5.89 -12.69
C TYR A 93 7.20 4.72 -12.88
N GLU A 94 6.90 3.99 -11.80
CA GLU A 94 6.13 2.74 -11.89
C GLU A 94 4.61 2.93 -11.83
N PHE A 95 4.16 3.97 -11.13
CA PHE A 95 2.74 4.20 -10.79
C PHE A 95 2.25 5.59 -11.21
N GLY A 96 3.15 6.54 -11.46
CA GLY A 96 2.82 7.90 -11.89
C GLY A 96 3.03 8.96 -10.81
N ALA A 97 3.01 10.22 -11.24
CA ALA A 97 3.34 11.36 -10.37
C ALA A 97 2.35 11.58 -9.23
N ASN A 98 1.05 11.33 -9.46
CA ASN A 98 0.01 11.53 -8.46
C ASN A 98 0.20 10.62 -7.25
N ILE A 99 0.32 9.31 -7.47
CA ILE A 99 0.57 8.31 -6.43
C ILE A 99 1.88 8.60 -5.69
N ALA A 100 2.94 8.97 -6.41
CA ALA A 100 4.21 9.32 -5.77
C ALA A 100 4.10 10.52 -4.84
N GLU A 101 3.26 11.51 -5.17
CA GLU A 101 3.00 12.65 -4.30
C GLU A 101 2.16 12.25 -3.09
N GLN A 102 1.07 11.50 -3.31
CA GLN A 102 0.21 11.03 -2.23
C GLN A 102 0.96 10.18 -1.19
N VAL A 103 1.82 9.25 -1.64
CA VAL A 103 2.66 8.46 -0.72
C VAL A 103 3.65 9.37 0.03
N SER A 104 4.24 10.35 -0.65
CA SER A 104 5.15 11.33 -0.04
C SER A 104 4.45 12.20 1.02
N ASP A 105 3.19 12.56 0.81
CA ASP A 105 2.41 13.37 1.75
C ASP A 105 2.03 12.59 3.02
N LEU A 106 1.86 11.28 2.90
CA LEU A 106 1.63 10.37 4.02
C LEU A 106 2.92 10.03 4.77
N THR A 107 4.08 10.24 4.15
CA THR A 107 5.40 9.96 4.71
C THR A 107 5.78 11.02 5.75
N ARG A 108 6.02 10.58 6.97
CA ARG A 108 6.54 11.37 8.06
C ARG A 108 7.99 11.76 7.78
N VAL A 109 8.24 13.06 7.68
CA VAL A 109 9.59 13.60 7.78
C VAL A 109 10.07 13.38 9.21
N ARG A 110 11.19 12.66 9.40
CA ARG A 110 11.81 12.45 10.71
C ARG A 110 12.40 13.76 11.24
N ASP A 111 11.55 14.63 11.79
CA ASP A 111 12.00 15.75 12.60
C ASP A 111 12.43 15.24 13.99
N ILE A 112 13.62 15.65 14.40
CA ILE A 112 14.23 15.32 15.70
C ILE A 112 13.36 15.93 16.81
N GLY A 113 12.35 15.22 17.30
CA GLY A 113 11.60 15.66 18.50
C GLY A 113 10.14 15.24 18.64
N ARG A 114 9.50 14.62 17.63
CA ARG A 114 8.08 14.23 17.75
C ARG A 114 7.94 12.77 18.19
N LYS A 115 7.40 12.54 19.40
CA LYS A 115 7.02 11.19 19.87
C LYS A 115 6.00 10.58 18.90
N SER A 116 6.36 9.43 18.36
CA SER A 116 5.54 8.63 17.46
C SER A 116 4.30 8.10 18.16
N VAL A 117 3.14 8.20 17.50
CA VAL A 117 2.05 7.25 17.73
C VAL A 117 2.45 6.00 16.95
N LEU A 118 2.70 4.92 17.67
CA LEU A 118 3.15 3.64 17.10
C LEU A 118 1.92 2.94 16.51
N TRP A 119 1.70 3.09 15.20
CA TRP A 119 0.87 2.18 14.44
C TRP A 119 1.78 1.28 13.59
N LYS A 120 2.72 0.59 14.24
CA LYS A 120 3.50 -0.51 13.65
C LYS A 120 2.99 -1.82 14.25
#